data_AF-A0A099UZI3-F1
#
_entry.id   AF-A0A099UZI3-F1
#
_cell.length_a   1.000
_cell.length_b   1.000
_cell.length_c   1.000
_cell.angle_alpha   90.00
_cell.angle_beta   90.00
_cell.angle_gamma   90.00
#
_symmetry.space_group_name_H-M   'P 1'
#
loop_
_entity.id
_entity.type
_entity.pdbx_description
1 polymer ?
#
loop_
_entity_poly.entity_id
_entity_poly.type
_entity_poly.pdbx_seq_one_letter_code
_entity_poly.pdbx_strand_id
1 'polypeptide(L)'
;MWENPLDNMEVFEGSPVDKWKEVIFNASRTLASKEIERLLEELALYEMAFEAEEKPTNLREFFYNIHHDAEFKKRFLEKKNSLAIESMAKILSENE
;
A
#
# COMPACT_ATOMS: atom_id res chain seq x y z
N MET A 1 -9.20 22.00 25.60
CA MET A 1 -8.19 21.33 24.77
C MET A 1 -8.85 20.10 24.23
N TRP A 2 -9.21 20.10 22.95
CA TRP A 2 -9.70 18.89 22.31
C TRP A 2 -8.46 18.10 21.94
N GLU A 3 -8.24 16.98 22.61
CA GLU A 3 -7.24 16.00 22.19
C GLU A 3 -7.57 15.62 20.75
N ASN A 4 -6.59 15.80 19.87
CA ASN A 4 -6.72 15.39 18.49
C ASN A 4 -6.82 13.85 18.51
N PRO A 5 -7.82 13.21 17.89
CA PRO A 5 -7.87 11.75 17.82
C PRO A 5 -6.61 11.12 17.20
N LEU A 6 -5.79 11.93 16.52
CA LEU A 6 -4.50 11.57 15.97
C LEU A 6 -3.35 11.60 16.99
N ASP A 7 -3.50 12.22 18.17
CA ASP A 7 -2.48 12.18 19.24
C ASP A 7 -2.35 10.76 19.83
N ASN A 8 -3.41 9.93 19.74
CA ASN A 8 -3.35 8.51 20.05
C ASN A 8 -2.61 7.66 18.99
N MET A 9 -2.14 8.25 17.89
CA MET A 9 -1.30 7.55 16.90
C MET A 9 0.16 7.42 17.32
N GLU A 10 0.58 8.00 18.46
CA GLU A 10 1.89 7.72 19.08
C GLU A 10 2.07 6.24 19.48
N VAL A 11 1.01 5.42 19.46
CA VAL A 11 1.03 3.99 19.86
C VAL A 11 1.52 3.04 18.74
N PHE A 12 1.79 3.54 17.53
CA PHE A 12 2.35 2.73 16.43
C PHE A 12 3.82 3.09 16.15
N GLU A 13 4.75 2.57 16.94
CA GLU A 13 6.17 2.51 16.54
C GLU A 13 6.30 1.60 15.30
N GLY A 14 6.51 2.20 14.11
CA GLY A 14 6.75 1.50 12.83
C GLY A 14 6.04 2.16 11.64
N SER A 15 6.56 1.98 10.42
CA SER A 15 5.86 2.49 9.22
C SER A 15 4.57 1.67 8.97
N PRO A 16 3.51 2.24 8.35
CA PRO A 16 2.30 1.48 8.00
C PRO A 16 2.59 0.21 7.20
N VAL A 17 3.65 0.24 6.40
CA VAL A 17 4.13 -0.92 5.64
C VAL A 17 4.72 -2.01 6.54
N ASP A 18 5.40 -1.65 7.63
CA ASP A 18 5.93 -2.63 8.57
C ASP A 18 4.80 -3.31 9.35
N LYS A 19 3.81 -2.53 9.79
CA LYS A 19 2.58 -3.07 10.39
C LYS A 19 1.79 -3.94 9.42
N TRP A 20 1.71 -3.55 8.14
CA TRP A 20 1.07 -4.38 7.12
C TRP A 20 1.75 -5.72 6.94
N LYS A 21 3.09 -5.78 6.96
CA LYS A 21 3.81 -7.06 6.94
C LYS A 21 3.47 -7.91 8.16
N GLU A 22 3.48 -7.31 9.35
CA GLU A 22 3.09 -8.01 10.59
C GLU A 22 1.69 -8.61 10.45
N VAL A 23 0.70 -7.84 9.96
CA VAL A 23 -0.67 -8.33 9.74
C VAL A 23 -0.71 -9.47 8.73
N ILE A 24 -0.06 -9.33 7.57
CA ILE A 24 -0.02 -10.36 6.52
C ILE A 24 0.56 -11.67 7.04
N PHE A 25 1.67 -11.62 7.78
CA PHE A 25 2.35 -12.82 8.27
C PHE A 25 1.66 -13.48 9.47
N ASN A 26 0.84 -12.75 10.22
CA ASN A 26 0.14 -13.27 11.40
C ASN A 26 -1.35 -13.58 11.14
N ALA A 27 -1.92 -13.14 10.03
CA ALA A 27 -3.28 -13.49 9.63
C ALA A 27 -3.41 -14.99 9.32
N SER A 28 -4.65 -15.51 9.34
CA SER A 28 -4.88 -16.88 8.87
C SER A 28 -4.43 -17.01 7.42
N ARG A 29 -3.90 -18.19 7.04
CA ARG A 29 -3.41 -18.44 5.68
C ARG A 29 -4.46 -18.10 4.62
N THR A 30 -5.73 -18.41 4.89
CA THR A 30 -6.85 -18.11 3.99
C THR A 30 -7.00 -16.61 3.75
N LEU A 31 -7.02 -15.80 4.82
CA LEU A 31 -7.18 -14.35 4.70
C LEU A 31 -5.97 -13.70 4.02
N ALA A 32 -4.76 -14.12 4.40
CA ALA A 32 -3.54 -13.63 3.78
C ALA A 32 -3.47 -13.99 2.28
N SER A 33 -3.80 -15.24 1.91
CA SER A 33 -3.85 -15.67 0.52
C SER A 33 -4.85 -14.85 -0.30
N LYS A 34 -6.07 -14.65 0.22
CA LYS A 34 -7.11 -13.87 -0.45
C LYS A 34 -6.66 -12.43 -0.72
N GLU A 35 -6.04 -11.78 0.26
CA GLU A 35 -5.59 -10.40 0.09
C GLU A 35 -4.37 -10.29 -0.86
N ILE A 36 -3.44 -11.24 -0.82
CA ILE A 36 -2.31 -11.28 -1.76
C ILE A 36 -2.79 -11.55 -3.19
N GLU A 37 -3.73 -12.46 -3.40
CA GLU A 37 -4.34 -12.72 -4.70
C GLU A 37 -5.05 -11.47 -5.22
N ARG A 38 -5.84 -10.79 -4.38
CA ARG A 38 -6.48 -9.51 -4.73
C ARG A 38 -5.47 -8.44 -5.15
N LEU A 39 -4.34 -8.30 -4.44
CA LEU A 39 -3.27 -7.36 -4.80
C LEU A 39 -2.59 -7.73 -6.12
N LEU A 40 -2.41 -9.03 -6.39
CA LEU A 40 -1.84 -9.51 -7.65
C LEU A 40 -2.78 -9.28 -8.83
N GLU A 41 -4.08 -9.52 -8.65
CA GLU A 41 -5.11 -9.19 -9.65
C GLU A 41 -5.12 -7.70 -9.98
N GLU A 42 -5.04 -6.84 -8.96
CA GLU A 42 -4.98 -5.39 -9.14
C GLU A 42 -3.71 -4.97 -9.90
N LEU A 43 -2.56 -5.57 -9.60
CA LEU A 43 -1.32 -5.33 -10.34
C LEU A 43 -1.45 -5.75 -11.82
N ALA A 44 -2.00 -6.93 -12.09
CA ALA A 44 -2.21 -7.41 -13.46
C ALA A 44 -3.14 -6.48 -14.26
N LEU A 45 -4.19 -5.96 -13.62
CA LEU A 45 -5.09 -4.98 -14.24
C LEU A 45 -4.36 -3.68 -14.61
N TYR A 46 -3.48 -3.17 -13.75
CA TYR A 46 -2.69 -1.99 -14.05
C TYR A 46 -1.69 -2.23 -15.17
N GLU A 47 -1.02 -3.39 -15.20
CA GLU A 47 -0.12 -3.75 -16.29
C GLU A 47 -0.86 -3.83 -17.62
N MET A 48 -1.99 -4.53 -17.68
CA MET A 48 -2.84 -4.59 -18.88
C MET A 48 -3.32 -3.20 -19.33
N ALA A 49 -3.68 -2.32 -18.38
CA ALA A 49 -4.09 -0.96 -18.69
C ALA A 49 -2.93 -0.16 -19.32
N PHE A 50 -1.71 -0.28 -18.78
CA PHE A 50 -0.54 0.40 -19.36
C PHE A 50 -0.12 -0.16 -20.72
N GLU A 51 -0.32 -1.47 -20.96
CA GLU A 51 -0.06 -2.11 -22.25
C GLU A 51 -1.07 -1.70 -23.33
N ALA A 52 -2.31 -1.41 -22.93
CA ALA A 52 -3.37 -0.98 -23.85
C ALA A 52 -3.20 0.47 -24.34
N GLU A 53 -2.38 1.27 -23.67
CA GLU A 53 -2.13 2.66 -24.05
C GLU A 53 -1.27 2.74 -25.32
N GLU A 54 -1.69 3.57 -26.29
CA GLU A 54 -0.93 3.79 -27.54
C GLU A 54 0.47 4.38 -27.30
N LYS A 55 0.64 5.07 -26.16
CA LYS A 55 1.93 5.61 -25.72
C LYS A 55 2.40 4.84 -24.50
N PRO A 56 3.47 4.02 -24.62
CA PRO A 56 3.94 3.22 -23.50
C PRO A 56 4.40 4.14 -22.36
N THR A 57 3.90 3.86 -21.16
CA THR A 57 4.32 4.56 -19.95
C THR A 57 5.77 4.20 -19.63
N ASN A 58 6.66 5.20 -19.53
CA ASN A 58 8.06 4.97 -19.22
C ASN A 58 8.26 4.77 -17.71
N LEU A 59 8.00 3.56 -17.19
CA LEU A 59 8.21 3.23 -15.78
C LEU A 59 9.63 3.56 -15.27
N ARG A 60 10.63 3.55 -16.15
CA ARG A 60 12.02 3.90 -15.80
C ARG A 60 12.16 5.35 -15.33
N GLU A 61 11.40 6.26 -15.92
CA GLU A 61 11.33 7.67 -15.49
C GLU A 61 10.67 7.80 -14.12
N PHE A 62 9.59 7.06 -13.88
CA PHE A 62 8.93 7.02 -12.56
C PHE A 62 9.89 6.52 -11.48
N PHE A 63 10.65 5.45 -11.75
CA PHE A 63 11.69 4.96 -10.83
C PHE A 63 12.75 6.01 -10.57
N TYR A 64 13.24 6.69 -11.61
CA TYR A 64 14.21 7.77 -11.45
C TYR A 64 13.67 8.88 -10.52
N ASN A 65 12.42 9.30 -10.73
CA ASN A 65 11.78 10.37 -9.95
C ASN A 65 11.61 9.99 -8.47
N ILE A 66 11.32 8.72 -8.13
CA ILE A 66 11.26 8.26 -6.74
C ILE A 66 12.59 8.51 -5.99
N HIS A 67 13.72 8.49 -6.69
CA HIS A 67 15.04 8.65 -6.07
C HIS A 67 15.59 10.07 -6.13
N HIS A 68 15.11 10.91 -7.05
CA HIS A 68 15.70 12.22 -7.33
C HIS A 68 14.74 13.40 -7.15
N ASP A 69 13.43 13.15 -7.01
CA ASP A 69 12.42 14.15 -6.72
C ASP A 69 11.79 13.88 -5.34
N ALA A 70 12.02 14.80 -4.41
CA ALA A 70 11.56 14.68 -3.03
C ALA A 70 10.04 14.75 -2.91
N GLU A 71 9.36 15.56 -3.72
CA GLU A 71 7.91 15.67 -3.72
C GLU A 71 7.29 14.41 -4.32
N PHE A 72 7.84 13.92 -5.43
CA PHE A 72 7.43 12.67 -6.04
C PHE A 72 7.60 11.49 -5.09
N LYS A 73 8.76 11.39 -4.44
CA LYS A 73 9.05 10.37 -3.43
C LYS A 73 8.06 10.43 -2.27
N LYS A 74 7.74 11.63 -1.77
CA LYS A 74 6.75 11.81 -0.69
C LYS A 74 5.39 11.26 -1.11
N ARG A 75 4.88 11.67 -2.27
CA ARG A 75 3.59 11.20 -2.81
C ARG A 75 3.57 9.69 -3.02
N PHE A 76 4.68 9.12 -3.51
CA PHE A 76 4.84 7.67 -3.65
C PHE A 76 4.75 6.94 -2.30
N LEU A 77 5.45 7.43 -1.27
CA LEU A 77 5.41 6.83 0.07
C LEU A 77 4.03 6.96 0.71
N GLU A 78 3.35 8.09 0.55
CA GLU A 78 1.97 8.30 1.02
C GLU A 78 1.01 7.30 0.36
N LYS A 79 1.11 7.11 -0.97
CA LYS A 79 0.30 6.13 -1.68
C LYS A 79 0.60 4.71 -1.20
N LYS A 80 1.88 4.35 -1.02
CA LYS A 80 2.29 3.03 -0.50
C LYS A 80 1.74 2.77 0.90
N ASN A 81 1.80 3.77 1.79
CA ASN A 81 1.24 3.67 3.14
C ASN A 81 -0.28 3.53 3.12
N SER A 82 -0.97 4.25 2.23
CA SER A 82 -2.41 4.16 2.07
C SER A 82 -2.85 2.75 1.64
N LEU A 83 -2.13 2.15 0.68
CA LEU A 83 -2.39 0.78 0.23
C LEU A 83 -2.16 -0.25 1.35
N ALA A 84 -1.11 -0.07 2.15
CA ALA A 84 -0.84 -0.91 3.32
C ALA A 84 -1.99 -0.84 4.33
N ILE A 85 -2.50 0.36 4.63
CA ILE A 85 -3.63 0.55 5.56
C ILE A 85 -4.90 -0.11 5.01
N GLU A 86 -5.22 0.10 3.74
CA GLU A 86 -6.40 -0.51 3.11
C GLU A 86 -6.34 -2.04 3.14
N SER A 87 -5.17 -2.60 2.82
CA SER A 87 -4.94 -4.04 2.83
C SER A 87 -5.06 -4.63 4.24
N MET A 88 -4.50 -3.96 5.25
CA MET A 88 -4.70 -4.35 6.66
C MET A 88 -6.19 -4.33 7.04
N ALA A 89 -6.92 -3.28 6.68
CA ALA A 89 -8.34 -3.15 7.00
C ALA A 89 -9.17 -4.29 6.39
N LYS A 90 -8.87 -4.72 5.16
CA LYS A 90 -9.54 -5.87 4.52
C LYS A 90 -9.30 -7.18 5.28
N ILE A 91 -8.06 -7.44 5.69
CA ILE A 91 -7.73 -8.65 6.46
C ILE A 91 -8.41 -8.62 7.84
N LEU A 92 -8.37 -7.48 8.53
CA LEU A 92 -8.90 -7.34 9.89
C LEU A 92 -10.42 -7.41 9.93
N SER A 93 -11.12 -6.80 8.96
CA SER A 93 -12.59 -6.81 8.89
C SER A 93 -13.20 -8.16 8.57
N GLU A 94 -12.46 -9.06 7.89
CA GLU A 94 -12.90 -10.44 7.64
C GLU A 94 -12.56 -11.40 8.80
N ASN A 95 -11.83 -10.91 9.81
CA ASN A 95 -11.48 -11.66 11.00
C ASN A 95 -12.39 -11.35 12.22
N GLU A 96 -13.27 -10.34 12.09
CA GLU A 96 -14.38 -10.04 13.01
C GLU A 96 -15.61 -10.92 12.72
#